data_AF-A0A1H7PDT8-F1
#
_entry.id   AF-A0A1H7PDT8-F1
#
_cell.length_a   1.000
_cell.length_b   1.000
_cell.length_c   1.000
_cell.angle_alpha   90.00
_cell.angle_beta   90.00
_cell.angle_gamma   90.00
#
_symmetry.space_group_name_H-M   'P 1'
#
loop_
_entity.id
_entity.type
_entity.pdbx_description
1 polymer ?
#
loop_
_entity_poly.entity_id
_entity_poly.type
_entity_poly.pdbx_seq_one_letter_code
_entity_poly.pdbx_strand_id
1 'polypeptide(L)' 'MIREHERKLADYRKDPVSQDNKGLLKDQPPEIQKRIVEGRIRELEKQLEKQKSELKKIDEALRASPGEG' A
#
# COMPACT_ATOMS: atom_id res chain seq x y z
N MET A 1 1.62 6.02 -7.50
CA MET A 1 2.23 4.89 -8.28
C MET A 1 2.53 3.71 -7.37
N ILE A 2 2.66 2.47 -7.89
CA ILE A 2 2.96 1.26 -7.09
C ILE A 2 4.22 1.42 -6.24
N ARG A 3 5.32 1.92 -6.83
CA ARG A 3 6.59 2.14 -6.12
C ARG A 3 6.46 3.06 -4.90
N GLU A 4 5.56 4.04 -4.96
CA GLU A 4 5.29 4.95 -3.85
C GLU A 4 4.53 4.23 -2.73
N HIS A 5 3.59 3.35 -3.07
CA HIS A 5 2.88 2.53 -2.08
C HIS A 5 3.79 1.47 -1.47
N GLU A 6 4.71 0.88 -2.24
CA GLU A 6 5.74 -0.05 -1.74
C GLU A 6 6.71 0.65 -0.78
N ARG A 7 7.19 1.84 -1.13
CA ARG A 7 8.02 2.68 -0.25
C ARG A 7 7.26 3.03 1.02
N LYS A 8 6.01 3.49 0.91
CA LYS A 8 5.18 3.84 2.06
C LYS A 8 4.95 2.64 2.98
N LEU A 9 4.72 1.43 2.44
CA LEU A 9 4.60 0.22 3.24
C LEU A 9 5.91 -0.14 3.95
N ALA A 10 7.06 -0.01 3.27
CA ALA A 10 8.36 -0.26 3.86
C ALA A 10 8.68 0.73 4.99
N ASP A 11 8.46 2.01 4.76
CA ASP A 11 8.67 3.08 5.74
C ASP A 11 7.73 2.91 6.94
N TYR A 12 6.46 2.59 6.69
CA TYR A 12 5.46 2.37 7.75
C TYR A 12 5.74 1.12 8.59
N ARG A 13 6.29 0.05 7.99
CA ARG A 13 6.74 -1.14 8.75
C ARG A 13 7.96 -0.86 9.63
N LYS A 14 8.84 0.03 9.17
CA LYS A 14 10.08 0.39 9.88
C LYS A 14 9.80 1.33 11.04
N ASP A 15 8.94 2.33 10.83
CA ASP A 15 8.59 3.32 11.85
C ASP A 15 7.13 3.79 11.68
N PRO A 16 6.16 3.07 12.25
CA PRO A 16 4.75 3.41 12.11
C PRO A 16 4.39 4.71 12.81
N VAL A 17 5.11 5.06 13.89
CA VAL A 17 4.86 6.24 14.72
C VAL A 17 5.33 7.51 14.00
N SER A 18 6.50 7.50 13.37
CA SER A 18 6.97 8.65 12.58
C SER A 18 6.13 8.91 11.33
N GLN A 19 5.35 7.93 10.87
CA GLN A 19 4.40 8.10 9.76
C GLN A 19 3.01 8.56 10.23
N ASP A 20 2.83 8.81 11.53
CA ASP A 20 1.56 9.21 12.13
C ASP A 20 1.32 10.73 12.11
N ASN A 21 1.13 11.27 10.91
CA ASN A 21 0.90 12.71 10.72
C ASN A 21 -0.38 13.25 11.40
N LYS A 22 -1.29 12.37 11.84
CA LYS A 22 -2.57 12.73 12.45
C LYS A 22 -2.62 12.48 13.97
N GLY A 23 -1.53 12.04 14.59
CA GLY A 23 -1.49 11.73 16.02
C GLY A 23 -2.39 10.56 16.44
N LEU A 24 -2.76 9.66 15.53
CA LEU A 24 -3.62 8.52 15.79
C LEU A 24 -2.93 7.41 16.61
N LEU A 25 -1.60 7.41 16.69
CA LEU A 25 -0.80 6.44 17.43
C LEU A 25 -0.25 7.01 18.75
N LYS A 26 0.10 8.31 18.77
CA LYS A 26 0.85 8.93 19.87
C LYS A 26 0.16 8.82 21.25
N ASP A 27 -1.17 8.94 21.27
CA ASP A 27 -1.95 8.97 22.52
C ASP A 27 -2.68 7.64 22.80
N GLN A 28 -2.43 6.60 22.00
CA GLN A 28 -3.11 5.32 22.12
C GLN A 28 -2.31 4.31 22.96
N PRO A 29 -2.98 3.40 23.70
CA PRO A 29 -2.31 2.29 24.37
C PRO A 29 -1.57 1.38 23.37
N PRO A 30 -0.50 0.66 23.78
CA PRO A 30 0.29 -0.18 22.89
C PRO A 30 -0.52 -1.23 22.09
N GLU A 31 -1.57 -1.79 22.71
CA GLU A 31 -2.48 -2.74 22.04
C GLU A 31 -3.28 -2.10 20.91
N ILE A 32 -3.73 -0.86 21.10
CA ILE A 32 -4.49 -0.11 20.10
C ILE A 32 -3.56 0.37 19.00
N GLN A 33 -2.35 0.83 19.35
CA GLN A 33 -1.30 1.15 18.38
C GLN A 33 -1.04 -0.06 17.46
N LYS A 34 -0.85 -1.25 18.03
CA LYS A 34 -0.63 -2.47 17.25
C LYS A 34 -1.77 -2.75 16.27
N ARG A 35 -3.02 -2.67 16.72
CA ARG A 35 -4.20 -2.88 15.86
C ARG A 35 -4.30 -1.86 14.73
N ILE A 36 -4.02 -0.59 15.01
CA ILE A 36 -4.01 0.49 14.00
C ILE A 36 -2.91 0.22 12.97
N VAL A 37 -1.71 -0.14 13.42
CA VAL A 37 -0.57 -0.44 12.55
C VAL A 37 -0.88 -1.64 11.65
N GLU A 38 -1.36 -2.75 12.22
CA GLU A 38 -1.75 -3.94 11.47
C GLU A 38 -2.87 -3.64 10.44
N GLY A 39 -3.87 -2.84 10.83
CA GLY A 39 -4.95 -2.42 9.94
C GLY A 39 -4.43 -1.62 8.75
N ARG A 40 -3.55 -0.64 8.98
CA ARG A 40 -2.93 0.16 7.92
C ARG A 40 -2.03 -0.67 7.01
N ILE A 41 -1.26 -1.61 7.56
CA ILE A 41 -0.44 -2.54 6.76
C ILE A 41 -1.33 -3.34 5.82
N ARG A 42 -2.40 -3.96 6.33
CA ARG A 42 -3.34 -4.74 5.51
C ARG A 42 -3.99 -3.90 4.41
N GLU A 43 -4.35 -2.66 4.72
CA GLU A 43 -4.95 -1.76 3.73
C GLU A 43 -3.95 -1.40 2.62
N LEU A 44 -2.70 -1.07 2.97
CA LEU A 44 -1.63 -0.80 2.01
C LEU A 44 -1.32 -2.01 1.13
N GLU A 45 -1.27 -3.21 1.72
CA GLU A 45 -1.09 -4.47 0.98
C GLU A 45 -2.23 -4.72 -0.01
N LYS A 46 -3.49 -4.52 0.41
CA LYS A 46 -4.66 -4.66 -0.46
C LYS A 46 -4.64 -3.66 -1.62
N GLN A 47 -4.23 -2.42 -1.36
CA GLN A 47 -4.09 -1.40 -2.41
C GLN A 47 -3.00 -1.78 -3.41
N LEU A 48 -1.85 -2.29 -2.93
CA LEU A 48 -0.77 -2.77 -3.78
C LEU A 48 -1.20 -3.95 -4.65
N GLU A 49 -1.90 -4.94 -4.08
CA GLU A 49 -2.40 -6.08 -4.83
C GLU A 49 -3.37 -5.65 -5.93
N LYS A 50 -4.31 -4.75 -5.62
CA LYS A 50 -5.24 -4.20 -6.61
C LYS A 50 -4.50 -3.50 -7.75
N GLN A 51 -3.57 -2.60 -7.44
CA GLN A 51 -2.80 -1.87 -8.44
C GLN A 51 -1.95 -2.82 -9.31
N LYS A 52 -1.34 -3.85 -8.72
CA LYS A 52 -0.58 -4.88 -9.46
C LYS A 52 -1.48 -5.67 -10.41
N SER A 53 -2.67 -6.04 -9.96
CA SER A 53 -3.66 -6.74 -10.78
C SER A 53 -4.15 -5.88 -11.94
N GLU A 54 -4.45 -4.60 -11.70
CA GLU A 54 -4.87 -3.66 -12.74
C GLU A 54 -3.77 -3.44 -13.78
N LEU A 55 -2.52 -3.25 -13.36
CA LEU A 55 -1.39 -3.14 -14.30
C LEU A 55 -1.21 -4.40 -15.13
N LYS A 56 -1.33 -5.59 -14.53
CA LYS A 56 -1.22 -6.86 -15.26
C LYS A 56 -2.26 -6.94 -16.37
N LYS A 57 -3.52 -6.59 -16.08
CA LYS A 57 -4.60 -6.58 -17.08
C LYS A 57 -4.32 -5.61 -18.22
N ILE A 58 -3.77 -4.44 -17.92
CA ILE A 58 -3.39 -3.45 -18.93
C ILE A 58 -2.25 -4.00 -19.81
N ASP A 59 -1.21 -4.59 -19.22
CA ASP A 59 -0.10 -5.21 -19.95
C ASP A 59 -0.58 -6.37 -20.84
N GLU A 60 -1.48 -7.22 -20.34
CA GLU A 60 -2.10 -8.30 -21.12
C GLU A 60 -2.93 -7.74 -22.29
N ALA A 61 -3.73 -6.69 -22.06
CA ALA A 61 -4.53 -6.05 -23.11
C ALA A 61 -3.67 -5.36 -24.19
N LEU A 62 -2.57 -4.71 -23.79
CA LEU A 62 -1.61 -4.11 -24.71
C LEU A 62 -0.89 -5.16 -25.57
N ARG A 63 -0.56 -6.32 -25.00
CA ARG A 63 0.05 -7.44 -25.76
C ARG A 63 -0.95 -8.16 -26.66
N ALA A 64 -2.20 -8.24 -26.24
CA ALA A 64 -3.27 -8.90 -27.00
C ALA A 64 -3.83 -8.04 -28.14
N SER A 65 -3.49 -6.74 -28.18
CA SER A 65 -3.80 -5.87 -29.30
C SER A 65 -2.66 -6.02 -30.33
N PRO A 66 -2.87 -6.72 -31.46
CA PRO A 66 -1.92 -6.63 -32.56
C PRO A 66 -1.92 -5.15 -32.99
N GLY A 67 -0.73 -4.57 -33.16
CA GLY A 67 -0.63 -3.22 -33.71
C GLY A 67 -1.50 -3.13 -34.97
N GLU A 68 -2.41 -2.17 -34.99
CA GLU A 68 -3.06 -1.76 -36.22
C GLU A 68 -1.93 -1.33 -37.17
N GLY A 69 -1.60 -2.22 -38.10
CA GLY A 69 -0.70 -1.97 -39.22
C GLY A 69 -1.42 -1.25 -40.35
#